data_AF-O28593-F1
#
_entry.id   AF-O28593-F1
#
_cell.length_a   1.000
_cell.length_b   1.000
_cell.length_c   1.000
_cell.angle_alpha   90.00
_cell.angle_beta   90.00
_cell.angle_gamma   90.00
#
_symmetry.space_group_name_H-M   'P 1'
#
loop_
_entity.id
_entity.type
_entity.pdbx_description
1 polymer ?
#
loop_
_entity_poly.entity_id
_entity_poly.type
_entity_poly.pdbx_seq_one_letter_code
_entity_poly.pdbx_strand_id
1 'polypeptide(L)'
;MKKFMINCFVHLKEICYLSDMDILENMVKNLLKYESEVHKLLSTYESAGKSRIIRLDESYKELDGLSIEQDELFREALRCVENGLFRAAHVLAWAGFIDFLHSILALHIPQIKNKKEKWKISKKEDFREYPDFQIIEAAKDVGILNKSEMKTLKGLLSKRNECAHPSDYFPDLNETLGYISELLKRIKILQMRIKEK
;
A
#
# COMPACT_ATOMS: atom_id res chain seq x y z
N MET A 1 -39.79 -44.57 -23.17
CA MET A 1 -38.33 -44.75 -23.38
C MET A 1 -37.61 -43.52 -23.94
N LYS A 2 -38.01 -42.93 -25.08
CA LYS A 2 -37.29 -41.77 -25.67
C LYS A 2 -37.10 -40.57 -24.72
N LYS A 3 -38.11 -40.20 -23.93
CA LYS A 3 -38.02 -39.07 -22.97
C LYS A 3 -37.02 -39.32 -21.82
N PHE A 4 -36.82 -40.58 -21.42
CA PHE A 4 -35.88 -40.96 -20.36
C PHE A 4 -34.43 -40.92 -20.85
N MET A 5 -34.16 -41.37 -22.10
CA MET A 5 -32.82 -41.27 -22.70
C MET A 5 -32.38 -39.82 -22.94
N ILE A 6 -33.29 -38.92 -23.32
CA ILE A 6 -32.94 -37.50 -23.53
C ILE A 6 -32.51 -36.85 -22.20
N ASN A 7 -33.23 -37.09 -21.09
CA ASN A 7 -32.84 -36.55 -19.78
C ASN A 7 -31.50 -37.12 -19.29
N CYS A 8 -31.24 -38.41 -19.48
CA CYS A 8 -29.94 -39.01 -19.14
C CYS A 8 -28.77 -38.37 -19.92
N PHE A 9 -28.98 -38.05 -21.20
CA PHE A 9 -27.92 -37.47 -22.05
C PHE A 9 -27.59 -36.01 -21.68
N VAL A 10 -28.60 -35.21 -21.30
CA VAL A 10 -28.38 -33.85 -20.80
C VAL A 10 -27.58 -33.88 -19.50
N HIS A 11 -27.91 -34.78 -18.58
CA HIS A 11 -27.21 -34.88 -17.29
C HIS A 11 -25.77 -35.40 -17.42
N LEU A 12 -25.50 -36.33 -18.34
CA LEU A 12 -24.12 -36.77 -18.63
C LEU A 12 -23.27 -35.66 -19.24
N LYS A 13 -23.84 -34.79 -20.09
CA LYS A 13 -23.12 -33.62 -20.59
C LYS A 13 -22.80 -32.65 -19.46
N GLU A 14 -23.76 -32.35 -18.59
CA GLU A 14 -23.53 -31.48 -17.42
C GLU A 14 -22.40 -32.02 -16.54
N ILE A 15 -22.38 -33.32 -16.24
CA ILE A 15 -21.32 -33.95 -15.44
C ILE A 15 -19.95 -33.84 -16.13
N CYS A 16 -19.86 -34.08 -17.44
CA CYS A 16 -18.60 -34.00 -18.19
C CYS A 16 -18.07 -32.55 -18.25
N TYR A 17 -18.96 -31.57 -18.45
CA TYR A 17 -18.59 -30.15 -18.40
C TYR A 17 -18.12 -29.72 -17.01
N LEU A 18 -18.76 -30.21 -15.94
CA LEU A 18 -18.34 -29.93 -14.57
C LEU A 18 -16.94 -30.51 -14.29
N SER A 19 -16.66 -31.75 -14.73
CA SER A 19 -15.31 -32.33 -14.55
C SER A 19 -14.23 -31.57 -15.32
N ASP A 20 -14.53 -31.08 -16.53
CA ASP A 20 -13.57 -30.28 -17.31
C ASP A 20 -13.31 -28.92 -16.66
N MET A 21 -14.35 -28.29 -16.10
CA MET A 21 -14.22 -27.04 -15.34
C MET A 21 -13.39 -27.24 -14.06
N ASP A 22 -13.61 -28.31 -13.30
CA ASP A 22 -12.81 -28.62 -12.11
C ASP A 22 -11.32 -28.82 -12.44
N ILE A 23 -11.01 -29.45 -13.59
CA ILE A 23 -9.62 -29.63 -14.06
C ILE A 23 -9.02 -28.26 -14.41
N LEU A 24 -9.73 -27.43 -15.18
CA LEU A 24 -9.27 -26.10 -15.58
C LEU A 24 -9.04 -25.19 -14.38
N GLU A 25 -9.96 -25.17 -13.41
CA GLU A 25 -9.84 -24.39 -12.17
C GLU A 25 -8.59 -24.82 -11.37
N ASN A 26 -8.35 -26.13 -11.24
CA ASN A 26 -7.16 -26.64 -10.58
C ASN A 26 -5.86 -26.27 -11.32
N MET A 27 -5.86 -26.32 -12.66
CA MET A 27 -4.71 -25.89 -13.45
C MET A 27 -4.40 -24.41 -13.27
N VAL A 28 -5.41 -23.54 -13.35
CA VAL A 28 -5.26 -22.09 -13.12
C VAL A 28 -4.73 -21.82 -11.72
N LYS A 29 -5.29 -22.48 -10.70
CA LYS A 29 -4.83 -22.36 -9.32
C LYS A 29 -3.36 -22.76 -9.15
N ASN A 30 -2.94 -23.86 -9.77
CA ASN A 30 -1.55 -24.31 -9.73
C ASN A 30 -0.61 -23.35 -10.46
N LEU A 31 -1.04 -22.78 -11.59
CA LEU A 31 -0.25 -21.82 -12.36
C LEU A 31 -0.01 -20.52 -11.57
N LEU A 32 -1.07 -19.97 -10.96
CA LEU A 32 -0.98 -18.79 -10.09
C LEU A 32 -0.09 -19.03 -8.87
N LYS A 33 -0.17 -20.23 -8.28
CA LYS A 33 0.71 -20.63 -7.17
C LYS A 33 2.18 -20.67 -7.62
N TYR A 34 2.45 -21.29 -8.77
CA TYR A 34 3.80 -21.37 -9.32
C TYR A 34 4.36 -20.00 -9.67
N GLU A 35 3.56 -19.13 -10.29
CA GLU A 35 3.93 -17.74 -10.59
C GLU A 35 4.32 -16.97 -9.32
N SER A 36 3.51 -17.06 -8.26
CA SER A 36 3.81 -16.43 -6.97
C SER A 36 5.10 -16.99 -6.34
N GLU A 37 5.33 -18.30 -6.40
CA GLU A 37 6.58 -18.93 -5.93
C GLU A 37 7.81 -18.44 -6.71
N VAL A 38 7.69 -18.29 -8.03
CA VAL A 38 8.74 -17.75 -8.90
C VAL A 38 9.02 -16.28 -8.56
N HIS A 39 7.99 -15.44 -8.42
CA HIS A 39 8.19 -14.05 -8.04
C HIS A 39 8.82 -13.92 -6.64
N LYS A 40 8.39 -14.75 -5.69
CA LYS A 40 9.01 -14.82 -4.36
C LYS A 40 10.50 -15.16 -4.46
N LEU A 41 10.88 -16.20 -5.21
CA LEU A 41 12.27 -16.59 -5.41
C LEU A 41 13.07 -15.49 -6.12
N LEU A 42 12.59 -15.02 -7.26
CA LEU A 42 13.29 -14.03 -8.08
C LEU A 42 13.43 -12.68 -7.37
N SER A 43 12.46 -12.29 -6.54
CA SER A 43 12.52 -11.02 -5.78
C SER A 43 13.70 -10.91 -4.82
N THR A 44 14.38 -12.03 -4.52
CA THR A 44 15.60 -12.05 -3.72
C THR A 44 16.82 -11.55 -4.49
N TYR A 45 16.76 -11.52 -5.83
CA TYR A 45 17.82 -10.99 -6.70
C TYR A 45 17.52 -9.53 -7.07
N GLU A 46 18.49 -8.65 -6.84
CA GLU A 46 18.29 -7.22 -7.09
C GLU A 46 17.99 -6.89 -8.56
N SER A 47 18.56 -7.67 -9.49
CA SER A 47 18.34 -7.55 -10.94
C SER A 47 16.93 -7.92 -11.38
N ALA A 48 16.15 -8.61 -10.56
CA ALA A 48 14.79 -9.04 -10.89
C ALA A 48 13.73 -7.98 -10.55
N GLY A 49 13.84 -6.79 -11.16
CA GLY A 49 13.01 -5.63 -10.83
C GLY A 49 11.50 -5.92 -10.86
N LYS A 50 10.99 -6.60 -11.91
CA LYS A 50 9.56 -6.94 -12.03
C LYS A 50 9.05 -7.80 -10.87
N SER A 51 9.78 -8.85 -10.49
CA SER A 51 9.40 -9.73 -9.38
C SER A 51 9.39 -9.00 -8.04
N ARG A 52 10.24 -7.98 -7.88
CA ARG A 52 10.28 -7.17 -6.65
C ARG A 52 9.11 -6.21 -6.56
N ILE A 53 8.70 -5.61 -7.67
CA ILE A 53 7.49 -4.77 -7.73
C ILE A 53 6.26 -5.63 -7.40
N ILE A 54 6.14 -6.81 -8.00
CA ILE A 54 5.02 -7.73 -7.74
C ILE A 54 4.97 -8.13 -6.26
N ARG A 55 6.11 -8.47 -5.65
CA ARG A 55 6.16 -8.79 -4.22
C ARG A 55 5.75 -7.61 -3.34
N LEU A 56 6.11 -6.38 -3.74
CA LEU A 56 5.69 -5.18 -3.03
C LEU A 56 4.19 -4.96 -3.15
N ASP A 57 3.61 -5.17 -4.34
CA ASP A 57 2.16 -5.14 -4.58
C ASP A 57 1.42 -6.22 -3.77
N GLU A 58 1.95 -7.44 -3.68
CA GLU A 58 1.41 -8.49 -2.80
C GLU A 58 1.43 -8.07 -1.33
N SER A 59 2.57 -7.56 -0.85
CA SER A 59 2.71 -7.07 0.54
C SER A 59 1.78 -5.90 0.85
N TYR A 60 1.51 -5.08 -0.17
CA TYR A 60 0.59 -3.98 -0.11
C TYR A 60 -0.87 -4.44 -0.03
N LYS A 61 -1.27 -5.45 -0.83
CA LYS A 61 -2.61 -6.05 -0.80
C LYS A 61 -2.96 -6.70 0.55
N GLU A 62 -1.96 -7.03 1.36
CA GLU A 62 -2.16 -7.51 2.74
C GLU A 62 -2.55 -6.41 3.73
N LEU A 63 -2.41 -5.12 3.37
CA LEU A 63 -2.85 -4.01 4.22
C LEU A 63 -4.36 -3.82 4.09
N ASP A 64 -5.09 -3.99 5.20
CA ASP A 64 -6.49 -3.60 5.30
C ASP A 64 -6.64 -2.12 5.70
N GLY A 65 -7.85 -1.57 5.59
CA GLY A 65 -8.20 -0.32 6.29
C GLY A 65 -7.68 1.00 5.71
N LEU A 66 -7.07 1.01 4.53
CA LEU A 66 -6.84 2.25 3.77
C LEU A 66 -8.15 2.74 3.13
N SER A 67 -8.31 4.06 2.99
CA SER A 67 -9.39 4.62 2.17
C SER A 67 -9.15 4.34 0.69
N ILE A 68 -10.19 4.47 -0.14
CA ILE A 68 -10.08 4.29 -1.60
C ILE A 68 -9.03 5.24 -2.18
N GLU A 69 -8.99 6.48 -1.72
CA GLU A 69 -8.04 7.49 -2.19
C GLU A 69 -6.60 7.16 -1.76
N GLN A 70 -6.42 6.64 -0.54
CA GLN A 70 -5.11 6.20 -0.05
C GLN A 70 -4.63 4.98 -0.84
N ASP A 71 -5.53 4.03 -1.12
CA ASP A 71 -5.22 2.85 -1.90
C ASP A 71 -4.80 3.23 -3.32
N GLU A 72 -5.56 4.12 -3.97
CA GLU A 72 -5.25 4.56 -5.33
C GLU A 72 -3.89 5.27 -5.41
N LEU A 73 -3.54 6.10 -4.42
CA LEU A 73 -2.23 6.78 -4.39
C LEU A 73 -1.05 5.80 -4.30
N PHE A 74 -1.18 4.71 -3.55
CA PHE A 74 -0.14 3.67 -3.51
C PHE A 74 -0.11 2.84 -4.81
N ARG A 75 -1.27 2.55 -5.41
CA ARG A 75 -1.32 1.89 -6.73
C ARG A 75 -0.68 2.75 -7.82
N GLU A 76 -0.96 4.04 -7.84
CA GLU A 76 -0.31 5.01 -8.73
C GLU A 76 1.20 5.05 -8.50
N ALA A 77 1.65 5.04 -7.24
CA ALA A 77 3.06 4.99 -6.92
C ALA A 77 3.73 3.71 -7.48
N LEU A 78 3.09 2.54 -7.34
CA LEU A 78 3.60 1.28 -7.88
C LEU A 78 3.63 1.29 -9.41
N ARG A 79 2.59 1.82 -10.07
CA ARG A 79 2.58 2.03 -11.54
C ARG A 79 3.71 2.96 -11.99
N CYS A 80 4.03 3.99 -11.20
CA CYS A 80 5.21 4.82 -11.46
C CYS A 80 6.50 4.00 -11.38
N VAL A 81 6.65 3.09 -10.42
CA VAL A 81 7.84 2.21 -10.33
C VAL A 81 7.93 1.29 -11.55
N GLU A 82 6.82 0.69 -11.99
CA GLU A 82 6.77 -0.17 -13.19
C GLU A 82 7.23 0.54 -14.46
N ASN A 83 7.01 1.86 -14.53
CA ASN A 83 7.38 2.69 -15.66
C ASN A 83 8.70 3.47 -15.45
N GLY A 84 9.47 3.16 -14.40
CA GLY A 84 10.74 3.84 -14.12
C GLY A 84 10.62 5.29 -13.65
N LEU A 85 9.43 5.73 -13.22
CA LEU A 85 9.13 7.08 -12.76
C LEU A 85 9.34 7.23 -11.25
N PHE A 86 10.58 7.03 -10.80
CA PHE A 86 10.93 6.87 -9.38
C PHE A 86 10.67 8.10 -8.50
N ARG A 87 10.92 9.31 -9.03
CA ARG A 87 10.61 10.56 -8.30
C ARG A 87 9.12 10.73 -8.08
N ALA A 88 8.30 10.43 -9.10
CA ALA A 88 6.85 10.49 -9.00
C ALA A 88 6.33 9.45 -7.98
N ALA A 89 6.89 8.24 -8.00
CA ALA A 89 6.56 7.19 -7.04
C ALA A 89 6.77 7.63 -5.58
N HIS A 90 7.88 8.32 -5.28
CA HIS A 90 8.13 8.87 -3.94
C HIS A 90 7.08 9.90 -3.51
N VAL A 91 6.68 10.80 -4.42
CA VAL A 91 5.69 11.85 -4.14
C VAL A 91 4.31 11.25 -3.90
N LEU A 92 3.88 10.29 -4.73
CA LEU A 92 2.58 9.62 -4.63
C LEU A 92 2.48 8.73 -3.39
N ALA A 93 3.50 7.90 -3.12
CA ALA A 93 3.53 7.04 -1.94
C ALA A 93 3.51 7.87 -0.64
N TRP A 94 4.22 9.00 -0.62
CA TRP A 94 4.14 9.92 0.50
C TRP A 94 2.76 10.56 0.66
N ALA A 95 2.11 10.96 -0.45
CA ALA A 95 0.77 11.51 -0.41
C ALA A 95 -0.23 10.50 0.19
N GLY A 96 -0.15 9.22 -0.19
CA GLY A 96 -0.96 8.16 0.42
C GLY A 96 -0.67 7.99 1.91
N PHE A 97 0.62 7.98 2.29
CA PHE A 97 1.03 7.85 3.69
C PHE A 97 0.58 9.02 4.57
N ILE A 98 0.76 10.27 4.12
CA ILE A 98 0.44 11.43 4.94
C ILE A 98 -1.08 11.59 5.09
N ASP A 99 -1.86 11.27 4.05
CA ASP A 99 -3.32 11.26 4.15
C ASP A 99 -3.82 10.16 5.11
N PHE A 100 -3.17 8.99 5.13
CA PHE A 100 -3.40 7.98 6.17
C PHE A 100 -3.07 8.51 7.57
N LEU A 101 -1.93 9.19 7.75
CA LEU A 101 -1.58 9.80 9.04
C LEU A 101 -2.58 10.88 9.46
N HIS A 102 -3.13 11.67 8.52
CA HIS A 102 -4.22 12.61 8.79
C HIS A 102 -5.47 11.91 9.32
N SER A 103 -5.84 10.76 8.75
CA SER A 103 -6.98 9.97 9.26
C SER A 103 -6.78 9.55 10.72
N ILE A 104 -5.55 9.15 11.10
CA ILE A 104 -5.24 8.81 12.50
C ILE A 104 -5.30 10.06 13.38
N LEU A 105 -4.66 11.15 12.96
CA LEU A 105 -4.64 12.41 13.72
C LEU A 105 -6.03 13.01 13.94
N ALA A 106 -6.96 12.78 13.00
CA ALA A 106 -8.35 13.21 13.15
C ALA A 106 -9.03 12.64 14.41
N LEU A 107 -8.64 11.42 14.83
CA LEU A 107 -9.12 10.80 16.07
C LEU A 107 -8.55 11.46 17.34
N HIS A 108 -7.52 12.28 17.19
CA HIS A 108 -6.79 12.93 18.29
C HIS A 108 -6.85 14.47 18.26
N ILE A 109 -7.78 15.05 17.48
CA ILE A 109 -7.94 16.51 17.35
C ILE A 109 -8.01 17.23 18.72
N PRO A 110 -8.77 16.76 19.72
CA PRO A 110 -8.81 17.42 21.04
C PRO A 110 -7.44 17.52 21.71
N GLN A 111 -6.66 16.44 21.67
CA GLN A 111 -5.30 16.39 22.23
C GLN A 111 -4.33 17.28 21.44
N ILE A 112 -4.46 17.32 20.11
CA ILE A 112 -3.65 18.18 19.25
C ILE A 112 -3.94 19.65 19.55
N LYS A 113 -5.22 20.05 19.67
CA LYS A 113 -5.61 21.43 20.03
C LYS A 113 -4.98 21.90 21.34
N ASN A 114 -4.93 21.02 22.35
CA ASN A 114 -4.28 21.33 23.63
C ASN A 114 -2.76 21.54 23.53
N LYS A 115 -2.10 21.00 22.49
CA LYS A 115 -0.65 21.14 22.27
C LYS A 115 -0.30 22.18 21.21
N LYS A 116 -1.23 22.48 20.31
CA LYS A 116 -1.07 23.38 19.16
C LYS A 116 -2.23 24.37 19.12
N GLU A 117 -2.34 25.23 20.14
CA GLU A 117 -3.49 26.13 20.33
C GLU A 117 -3.80 27.04 19.13
N LYS A 118 -2.77 27.39 18.34
CA LYS A 118 -2.91 28.23 17.14
C LYS A 118 -3.48 27.49 15.93
N TRP A 119 -3.54 26.15 15.98
CA TRP A 119 -4.02 25.35 14.86
C TRP A 119 -5.54 25.36 14.81
N LYS A 120 -6.07 25.78 13.67
CA LYS A 120 -7.49 25.70 13.33
C LYS A 120 -7.75 24.35 12.65
N ILE A 121 -8.03 23.33 13.46
CA ILE A 121 -8.35 21.98 13.00
C ILE A 121 -9.70 21.51 13.56
N SER A 122 -10.54 20.91 12.73
CA SER A 122 -11.88 20.45 13.09
C SER A 122 -12.21 19.10 12.45
N LYS A 123 -11.62 18.84 11.27
CA LYS A 123 -11.73 17.61 10.48
C LYS A 123 -10.38 17.22 9.90
N LYS A 124 -10.32 16.03 9.30
CA LYS A 124 -9.12 15.46 8.67
C LYS A 124 -8.50 16.40 7.63
N GLU A 125 -9.33 17.04 6.81
CA GLU A 125 -8.86 17.85 5.67
C GLU A 125 -8.08 19.09 6.13
N ASP A 126 -8.37 19.60 7.33
CA ASP A 126 -7.73 20.81 7.87
C ASP A 126 -6.23 20.60 8.14
N PHE A 127 -5.76 19.35 8.27
CA PHE A 127 -4.33 19.05 8.42
C PHE A 127 -3.52 19.43 7.16
N ARG A 128 -4.13 19.50 5.98
CA ARG A 128 -3.46 19.83 4.71
C ARG A 128 -2.94 21.28 4.65
N GLU A 129 -3.45 22.15 5.52
CA GLU A 129 -3.01 23.55 5.65
C GLU A 129 -1.66 23.69 6.36
N TYR A 130 -1.16 22.61 6.98
CA TYR A 130 0.08 22.62 7.74
C TYR A 130 1.17 21.82 7.04
N PRO A 131 2.43 22.28 7.08
CA PRO A 131 3.55 21.52 6.53
C PRO A 131 3.68 20.13 7.18
N ASP A 132 3.97 19.13 6.37
CA ASP A 132 4.09 17.72 6.79
C ASP A 132 5.07 17.52 7.96
N PHE A 133 6.15 18.30 8.06
CA PHE A 133 7.08 18.19 9.18
C PHE A 133 6.40 18.51 10.52
N GLN A 134 5.44 19.45 10.53
CA GLN A 134 4.66 19.79 11.71
C GLN A 134 3.58 18.75 11.99
N ILE A 135 3.00 18.14 10.95
CA ILE A 135 2.08 17.00 11.09
C ILE A 135 2.77 15.82 11.78
N ILE A 136 3.99 15.50 11.36
CA ILE A 136 4.82 14.45 11.99
C ILE A 136 5.14 14.79 13.45
N GLU A 137 5.45 16.05 13.76
CA GLU A 137 5.67 16.50 15.15
C GLU A 137 4.39 16.40 15.99
N ALA A 138 3.24 16.79 15.46
CA ALA A 138 1.96 16.69 16.12
C ALA A 138 1.64 15.23 16.47
N ALA A 139 1.88 14.28 15.54
CA ALA A 139 1.71 12.86 15.80
C ALA A 139 2.60 12.34 16.93
N LYS A 140 3.83 12.84 17.06
CA LYS A 140 4.69 12.54 18.21
C LYS A 140 4.18 13.19 19.51
N ASP A 141 3.65 14.40 19.44
CA ASP A 141 3.17 15.15 20.62
C ASP A 141 1.90 14.52 21.24
N VAL A 142 1.08 13.83 20.45
CA VAL A 142 -0.07 13.05 20.93
C VAL A 142 0.23 11.55 21.13
N GLY A 143 1.50 11.14 21.01
CA GLY A 143 1.93 9.78 21.34
C GLY A 143 1.56 8.71 20.30
N ILE A 144 1.18 9.09 19.07
CA ILE A 144 1.04 8.16 17.95
C ILE A 144 2.43 7.65 17.52
N LEU A 145 3.41 8.55 17.51
CA LEU A 145 4.80 8.28 17.16
C LEU A 145 5.71 8.46 18.37
N ASN A 146 6.74 7.62 18.47
CA ASN A 146 7.87 7.88 19.35
C ASN A 146 8.92 8.78 18.66
N LYS A 147 9.94 9.21 19.42
CA LYS A 147 11.00 10.10 18.92
C LYS A 147 11.80 9.51 17.75
N SER A 148 12.02 8.21 17.74
CA SER A 148 12.75 7.53 16.66
C SER A 148 11.92 7.52 15.39
N GLU A 149 10.64 7.15 15.49
CA GLU A 149 9.71 7.10 14.35
C GLU A 149 9.53 8.48 13.72
N MET A 150 9.36 9.52 14.55
CA MET A 150 9.29 10.90 14.09
C MET A 150 10.54 11.30 13.27
N LYS A 151 11.75 10.93 13.74
CA LYS A 151 12.99 11.21 13.00
C LYS A 151 13.05 10.46 11.68
N THR A 152 12.68 9.18 11.67
CA THR A 152 12.61 8.38 10.44
C THR A 152 11.66 9.00 9.44
N LEU A 153 10.44 9.38 9.85
CA LEU A 153 9.48 10.01 8.95
C LEU A 153 9.96 11.36 8.40
N LYS A 154 10.66 12.16 9.20
CA LYS A 154 11.30 13.40 8.69
C LYS A 154 12.37 13.11 7.65
N GLY A 155 13.13 12.02 7.80
CA GLY A 155 14.08 11.57 6.77
C GLY A 155 13.38 11.16 5.47
N LEU A 156 12.26 10.44 5.56
CA LEU A 156 11.45 10.08 4.38
C LEU A 156 10.84 11.32 3.71
N LEU A 157 10.31 12.26 4.50
CA LEU A 157 9.83 13.55 3.99
C LEU A 157 10.93 14.31 3.23
N SER A 158 12.17 14.29 3.73
CA SER A 158 13.31 14.91 3.04
C SER A 158 13.52 14.30 1.65
N LYS A 159 13.55 12.96 1.54
CA LYS A 159 13.70 12.26 0.25
C LYS A 159 12.57 12.60 -0.71
N ARG A 160 11.33 12.68 -0.23
CA ARG A 160 10.18 13.12 -1.03
C ARG A 160 10.37 14.55 -1.52
N ASN A 161 10.84 15.46 -0.66
CA ASN A 161 11.06 16.85 -1.05
C ASN A 161 12.15 16.97 -2.11
N GLU A 162 13.23 16.20 -2.01
CA GLU A 162 14.24 16.11 -3.07
C GLU A 162 13.63 15.64 -4.40
N CYS A 163 12.68 14.69 -4.36
CA CYS A 163 11.95 14.24 -5.55
C CYS A 163 10.96 15.27 -6.11
N ALA A 164 10.39 16.14 -5.27
CA ALA A 164 9.36 17.12 -5.66
C ALA A 164 9.94 18.48 -6.11
N HIS A 165 11.16 18.81 -5.68
CA HIS A 165 11.84 20.05 -6.05
C HIS A 165 12.91 19.80 -7.13
N PRO A 166 13.26 20.82 -7.94
CA PRO A 166 14.38 20.70 -8.86
C PRO A 166 15.66 20.46 -8.06
N SER A 167 16.11 19.21 -8.04
CA SER A 167 17.30 18.72 -7.37
C SER A 167 17.97 17.68 -8.26
N ASP A 168 19.25 17.43 -8.02
CA ASP A 168 20.04 16.41 -8.70
C ASP A 168 19.84 15.01 -8.09
N TYR A 169 18.85 14.85 -7.20
CA TYR A 169 18.52 13.55 -6.60
C TYR A 169 17.60 12.75 -7.55
N PHE A 170 18.13 11.62 -8.01
CA PHE A 170 17.43 10.66 -8.84
C PHE A 170 17.50 9.28 -8.16
N PRO A 171 16.48 8.91 -7.38
CA PRO A 171 16.48 7.62 -6.73
C PRO A 171 16.40 6.51 -7.75
N ASP A 172 17.10 5.40 -7.50
CA ASP A 172 16.99 4.20 -8.32
C ASP A 172 15.81 3.30 -7.89
N LEU A 173 15.70 2.13 -8.54
CA LEU A 173 14.67 1.13 -8.22
C LEU A 173 14.79 0.63 -6.76
N ASN A 174 16.00 0.40 -6.26
CA ASN A 174 16.24 -0.11 -4.92
C ASN A 174 15.81 0.90 -3.86
N GLU A 175 16.23 2.15 -4.03
CA GLU A 175 15.87 3.24 -3.14
C GLU A 175 14.37 3.47 -3.11
N THR A 176 13.71 3.41 -4.28
CA THR A 176 12.27 3.61 -4.42
C THR A 176 11.46 2.48 -3.78
N LEU A 177 11.81 1.22 -4.06
CA LEU A 177 11.13 0.07 -3.44
C LEU A 177 11.34 0.07 -1.92
N GLY A 178 12.56 0.39 -1.47
CA GLY A 178 12.86 0.53 -0.05
C GLY A 178 12.05 1.63 0.62
N TYR A 179 11.90 2.79 -0.04
CA TYR A 179 11.10 3.91 0.43
C TYR A 179 9.60 3.54 0.58
N ILE A 180 9.00 2.97 -0.47
CA ILE A 180 7.59 2.57 -0.44
C ILE A 180 7.37 1.47 0.61
N SER A 181 8.23 0.45 0.64
CA SER A 181 8.16 -0.63 1.64
C SER A 181 8.23 -0.11 3.06
N GLU A 182 9.10 0.87 3.33
CA GLU A 182 9.19 1.51 4.64
C GLU A 182 7.89 2.26 5.00
N LEU A 183 7.29 3.02 4.09
CA LEU A 183 6.00 3.68 4.34
C LEU A 183 4.88 2.68 4.64
N LEU A 184 4.76 1.61 3.84
CA LEU A 184 3.77 0.55 4.04
C LEU A 184 3.96 -0.16 5.39
N LYS A 185 5.21 -0.42 5.78
CA LYS A 185 5.53 -0.96 7.10
C LYS A 185 5.09 -0.03 8.23
N ARG A 186 5.26 1.28 8.07
CA ARG A 186 4.79 2.27 9.06
C ARG A 186 3.26 2.29 9.16
N ILE A 187 2.55 2.19 8.04
CA ILE A 187 1.08 2.05 8.02
C ILE A 187 0.67 0.83 8.85
N LYS A 188 1.25 -0.35 8.57
CA LYS A 188 0.96 -1.60 9.30
C LYS A 188 1.16 -1.46 10.81
N ILE A 189 2.29 -0.89 11.24
CA ILE A 189 2.59 -0.66 12.65
C ILE A 189 1.56 0.28 13.30
N LEU A 190 1.18 1.35 12.62
CA LEU A 190 0.20 2.31 13.13
C LEU A 190 -1.21 1.72 13.22
N GLN A 191 -1.61 0.90 12.25
CA GLN A 191 -2.88 0.18 12.28
C GLN A 191 -2.97 -0.79 13.46
N MET A 192 -1.91 -1.54 13.73
CA MET A 192 -1.85 -2.44 14.89
C MET A 192 -2.06 -1.68 16.21
N ARG A 193 -1.44 -0.50 16.36
CA ARG A 193 -1.60 0.34 17.57
C ARG A 193 -2.99 0.92 17.76
N ILE A 194 -3.73 1.14 16.68
CA ILE A 194 -5.10 1.66 16.74
C ILE A 194 -6.08 0.53 17.08
N LYS A 195 -5.87 -0.67 16.53
CA LYS A 195 -6.72 -1.85 16.83
C LYS A 195 -6.57 -2.33 18.29
N GLU A 196 -5.44 -2.04 18.94
CA GLU A 196 -5.17 -2.41 20.35
C GLU A 196 -5.72 -1.42 21.39
N LYS A 197 -6.22 -0.23 20.99
CA LYS A 197 -6.76 0.80 21.89
C LYS A 197 -8.27 0.87 21.85
#